data_AF-A0A0F9ML69-F1
#
_entry.id   AF-A0A0F9ML69-F1
#
_cell.length_a   1.000
_cell.length_b   1.000
_cell.length_c   1.000
_cell.angle_alpha   90.00
_cell.angle_beta   90.00
_cell.angle_gamma   90.00
#
_symmetry.space_group_name_H-M   'P 1'
#
loop_
_entity.id
_entity.type
_entity.pdbx_description
1 polymer ?
#
loop_
_entity_poly.entity_id
_entity_poly.type
_entity_poly.pdbx_seq_one_letter_code
_entity_poly.pdbx_strand_id
1 'polypeptide(L)'
;MSAKRRLKNAKITHISLCRKGRNKLRTVMKSGGRIEIPLTVSKLDDTEGLLYCLVYVPELVDIDGDIMDAAEIQKMAHGFLSNGGNIDVEHDLDPLSSEQIRICETLIVQKGDERFSNITYDGETIDPTGSWGVVLKILDPELKAAYDAGEWDGVSMWGQAEWSPVHKTQPPNQRQMSWTKKH
;
A
#
# COMPACT_ATOMS: atom_id res chain seq x y z
N MET A 1 6.95 2.06 -21.49
CA MET A 1 6.96 2.00 -20.00
C MET A 1 6.79 3.41 -19.49
N SER A 2 5.80 3.67 -18.63
CA SER A 2 5.67 4.97 -17.97
C SER A 2 6.89 5.19 -17.06
N ALA A 3 7.39 6.42 -16.96
CA ALA A 3 8.48 6.73 -16.03
C ALA A 3 7.97 6.53 -14.58
N LYS A 4 8.78 5.89 -13.72
CA LYS A 4 8.45 5.76 -12.29
C LYS A 4 8.22 7.15 -11.69
N ARG A 5 7.14 7.32 -10.93
CA ARG A 5 6.87 8.56 -10.19
C ARG A 5 6.98 8.29 -8.69
N ARG A 6 7.40 9.31 -7.95
CA ARG A 6 7.41 9.29 -6.48
C ARG A 6 6.22 10.07 -5.97
N LEU A 7 5.39 9.40 -5.19
CA LEU A 7 4.18 9.96 -4.57
C LEU A 7 4.55 10.79 -3.33
N LYS A 8 3.84 11.90 -3.12
CA LYS A 8 4.04 12.85 -2.02
C LYS A 8 2.72 13.48 -1.59
N ASN A 9 2.70 14.00 -0.37
CA ASN A 9 1.56 14.66 0.25
C ASN A 9 0.28 13.80 0.18
N ALA A 10 0.42 12.50 0.44
CA ALA A 10 -0.69 11.57 0.35
C ALA A 10 -1.70 11.76 1.50
N LYS A 11 -2.97 11.96 1.13
CA LYS A 11 -4.12 12.13 2.00
C LYS A 11 -5.13 11.04 1.68
N ILE A 12 -4.99 9.93 2.40
CA ILE A 12 -5.87 8.78 2.28
C ILE A 12 -7.09 8.97 3.17
N THR A 13 -8.25 8.62 2.65
CA THR A 13 -9.56 8.77 3.31
C THR A 13 -10.25 7.44 3.54
N HIS A 14 -10.02 6.47 2.64
CA HIS A 14 -10.59 5.12 2.73
C HIS A 14 -9.51 4.06 2.54
N ILE A 15 -9.67 2.94 3.23
CA ILE A 15 -9.03 1.67 2.91
C ILE A 15 -10.14 0.74 2.42
N SER A 16 -9.99 0.21 1.22
CA SER A 16 -11.02 -0.59 0.56
C SER A 16 -10.69 -2.06 0.61
N LEU A 17 -11.66 -2.89 0.97
CA LEU A 17 -11.56 -4.35 0.88
C LEU A 17 -11.77 -4.77 -0.58
N CYS A 18 -10.81 -5.48 -1.15
CA CYS A 18 -10.77 -5.76 -2.59
C CYS A 18 -10.56 -7.24 -2.92
N ARG A 19 -11.16 -7.68 -4.04
CA ARG A 19 -11.05 -9.05 -4.56
C ARG A 19 -9.64 -9.39 -5.03
N LYS A 20 -9.27 -10.67 -4.89
CA LYS A 20 -8.03 -11.24 -5.44
C LYS A 20 -7.89 -10.94 -6.93
N GLY A 21 -6.80 -10.29 -7.31
CA GLY A 21 -6.54 -9.95 -8.71
C GLY A 21 -7.36 -8.79 -9.27
N ARG A 22 -8.33 -8.23 -8.53
CA ARG A 22 -8.94 -6.90 -8.78
C ARG A 22 -8.19 -5.77 -8.11
N ASN A 23 -7.23 -6.12 -7.25
CA ASN A 23 -6.01 -5.33 -7.01
C ASN A 23 -5.25 -5.00 -8.32
N LYS A 24 -5.67 -5.56 -9.47
CA LYS A 24 -5.22 -5.21 -10.82
C LYS A 24 -6.14 -4.25 -11.59
N LEU A 25 -7.26 -3.82 -11.01
CA LEU A 25 -8.12 -2.84 -11.65
C LEU A 25 -7.44 -1.49 -11.67
N ARG A 26 -7.30 -0.94 -12.87
CA ARG A 26 -6.83 0.42 -13.09
C ARG A 26 -8.03 1.35 -12.91
N THR A 27 -8.22 1.96 -11.74
CA THR A 27 -9.16 3.08 -11.63
C THR A 27 -8.43 4.36 -11.27
N VAL A 28 -7.59 4.78 -12.20
CA VAL A 28 -6.72 5.92 -12.02
C VAL A 28 -7.15 7.03 -12.96
N MET A 29 -8.14 7.82 -12.53
CA MET A 29 -8.29 9.20 -13.03
C MET A 29 -7.23 10.07 -12.34
N LYS A 30 -5.98 9.99 -12.83
CA LYS A 30 -4.85 10.85 -12.43
C LYS A 30 -4.89 12.25 -13.09
N SER A 31 -6.08 12.82 -13.25
CA SER A 31 -6.27 14.26 -13.50
C SER A 31 -7.03 14.84 -12.31
N GLY A 32 -6.30 15.45 -11.36
CA GLY A 32 -6.86 15.98 -10.11
C GLY A 32 -6.36 15.31 -8.82
N GLY A 33 -5.27 14.52 -8.89
CA GLY A 33 -4.53 14.09 -7.72
C GLY A 33 -5.13 12.93 -6.93
N ARG A 34 -5.75 11.92 -7.55
CA ARG A 34 -6.26 10.69 -6.88
C ARG A 34 -5.31 9.50 -7.03
N ILE A 35 -5.19 8.66 -5.99
CA ILE A 35 -4.28 7.49 -5.99
C ILE A 35 -4.97 6.25 -5.41
N GLU A 36 -4.78 5.12 -6.11
CA GLU A 36 -5.18 3.75 -5.76
C GLU A 36 -3.91 2.89 -5.78
N ILE A 37 -3.60 2.22 -4.67
CA ILE A 37 -2.42 1.34 -4.58
C ILE A 37 -2.85 -0.03 -4.05
N PRO A 38 -2.64 -1.10 -4.82
CA PRO A 38 -2.86 -2.45 -4.35
C PRO A 38 -1.66 -2.90 -3.50
N LEU A 39 -1.90 -3.28 -2.25
CA LEU A 39 -0.92 -4.06 -1.51
C LEU A 39 -1.61 -5.22 -0.79
N THR A 40 -1.09 -6.42 -1.05
CA THR A 40 -1.76 -7.67 -0.75
C THR A 40 -0.86 -8.52 0.13
N VAL A 41 -0.80 -8.21 1.42
CA VAL A 41 -0.72 -9.28 2.40
C VAL A 41 -1.66 -8.98 3.53
N SER A 42 -2.74 -9.74 3.58
CA SER A 42 -3.56 -9.88 4.76
C SER A 42 -3.39 -11.27 5.35
N LYS A 43 -3.01 -11.34 6.63
CA LYS A 43 -3.10 -12.58 7.42
C LYS A 43 -4.28 -12.43 8.35
N LEU A 44 -5.22 -13.37 8.29
CA LEU A 44 -6.30 -13.46 9.27
C LEU A 44 -5.81 -14.33 10.43
N ASP A 45 -5.88 -13.80 11.64
CA ASP A 45 -5.84 -14.62 12.85
C ASP A 45 -7.28 -15.05 13.14
N ASP A 46 -7.63 -16.28 12.71
CA ASP A 46 -8.97 -16.85 12.81
C ASP A 46 -9.48 -16.98 14.25
N THR A 47 -8.58 -16.99 15.23
CA THR A 47 -8.96 -17.08 16.64
C THR A 47 -9.61 -15.79 17.13
N GLU A 48 -9.22 -14.65 16.58
CA GLU A 48 -9.73 -13.34 16.98
C GLU A 48 -10.40 -12.56 15.84
N GLY A 49 -10.53 -13.08 14.62
CA GLY A 49 -11.12 -12.32 13.51
C GLY A 49 -10.37 -11.01 13.19
N LEU A 50 -9.07 -11.00 13.46
CA LEU A 50 -8.17 -9.88 13.23
C LEU A 50 -7.45 -10.04 11.90
N LEU A 51 -7.59 -9.05 11.04
CA LEU A 51 -6.98 -8.98 9.73
C LEU A 51 -5.78 -8.02 9.77
N TYR A 52 -4.58 -8.56 9.61
CA TYR A 52 -3.34 -7.79 9.57
C TYR A 52 -3.00 -7.43 8.14
N CYS A 53 -3.09 -6.15 7.77
CA CYS A 53 -2.89 -5.67 6.41
C CYS A 53 -1.65 -4.79 6.30
N LEU A 54 -0.88 -4.96 5.22
CA LEU A 54 0.01 -3.89 4.75
C LEU A 54 -0.72 -3.06 3.71
N VAL A 55 -0.79 -1.75 3.93
CA VAL A 55 -1.47 -0.79 3.06
C VAL A 55 -0.48 -0.23 2.02
N TYR A 56 0.77 0.06 2.40
CA TYR A 56 1.85 0.41 1.47
C TYR A 56 3.23 0.01 2.02
N VAL A 57 4.14 -0.45 1.16
CA VAL A 57 5.52 -0.83 1.49
C VAL A 57 6.53 0.15 0.86
N PRO A 58 7.54 0.63 1.61
CA PRO A 58 8.54 1.56 1.08
C PRO A 58 9.25 1.03 -0.16
N GLU A 59 9.40 1.89 -1.17
CA GLU A 59 10.13 1.63 -2.42
C GLU A 59 9.59 0.45 -3.27
N LEU A 60 8.50 -0.20 -2.83
CA LEU A 60 7.80 -1.19 -3.63
C LEU A 60 6.99 -0.49 -4.73
N VAL A 61 7.17 -0.97 -5.97
CA VAL A 61 6.49 -0.40 -7.13
C VAL A 61 5.03 -0.83 -7.11
N ASP A 62 4.12 0.14 -7.05
CA ASP A 62 2.69 -0.13 -7.18
C ASP A 62 2.31 -0.49 -8.62
N ILE A 63 1.04 -0.84 -8.83
CA ILE A 63 0.55 -1.25 -10.15
C ILE A 63 0.67 -0.19 -11.25
N ASP A 64 0.72 1.09 -10.87
CA ASP A 64 0.87 2.20 -11.80
C ASP A 64 2.34 2.54 -12.08
N GLY A 65 3.26 1.83 -11.46
CA GLY A 65 4.69 2.09 -11.57
C GLY A 65 5.20 3.15 -10.60
N ASP A 66 4.42 3.55 -9.61
CA ASP A 66 4.77 4.59 -8.64
C ASP A 66 5.36 3.98 -7.35
N ILE A 67 6.09 4.81 -6.60
CA ILE A 67 6.74 4.43 -5.34
C ILE A 67 6.55 5.52 -4.29
N MET A 68 6.67 5.15 -3.01
CA MET A 68 6.70 6.05 -1.87
C MET A 68 7.82 5.65 -0.92
N ASP A 69 8.48 6.62 -0.27
CA ASP A 69 9.44 6.32 0.81
C ASP A 69 8.73 6.16 2.16
N ALA A 70 9.44 5.55 3.12
CA ALA A 70 8.95 5.34 4.47
C ALA A 70 8.51 6.63 5.19
N ALA A 71 9.18 7.77 4.93
CA ALA A 71 8.83 9.03 5.57
C ALA A 71 7.47 9.56 5.09
N GLU A 72 7.19 9.42 3.80
CA GLU A 72 5.89 9.80 3.24
C GLU A 72 4.79 8.81 3.61
N ILE A 73 5.09 7.51 3.63
CA ILE A 73 4.18 6.47 4.13
C ILE A 73 3.80 6.76 5.58
N GLN A 74 4.75 7.19 6.41
CA GLN A 74 4.47 7.56 7.81
C GLN A 74 3.49 8.72 7.92
N LYS A 75 3.67 9.80 7.14
CA LYS A 75 2.72 10.93 7.14
C LYS A 75 1.33 10.48 6.71
N MET A 76 1.26 9.67 5.67
CA MET A 76 0.02 9.11 5.14
C MET A 76 -0.72 8.29 6.21
N ALA A 77 -0.03 7.37 6.86
CA ALA A 77 -0.59 6.51 7.91
C ALA A 77 -1.09 7.32 9.12
N HIS A 78 -0.31 8.30 9.57
CA HIS A 78 -0.67 9.15 10.71
C HIS A 78 -1.84 10.08 10.40
N GLY A 79 -1.98 10.50 9.13
CA GLY A 79 -3.10 11.34 8.70
C GLY A 79 -4.41 10.59 8.52
N PHE A 80 -4.39 9.26 8.30
CA PHE A 80 -5.54 8.49 7.86
C PHE A 80 -6.80 8.68 8.72
N LEU A 81 -6.69 8.48 10.04
CA LEU A 81 -7.83 8.62 10.95
C LEU A 81 -8.38 10.04 10.97
N SER A 82 -7.50 11.06 10.92
CA SER A 82 -7.94 12.46 10.85
C SER A 82 -8.55 12.86 9.50
N ASN A 83 -8.25 12.11 8.45
CA ASN A 83 -8.76 12.33 7.10
C ASN A 83 -10.08 11.58 6.82
N GLY A 84 -10.61 10.84 7.79
CA GLY A 84 -11.86 10.09 7.69
C GLY A 84 -11.75 8.72 8.37
N GLY A 85 -10.68 7.98 8.09
CA GLY A 85 -10.47 6.65 8.66
C GLY A 85 -11.52 5.62 8.24
N ASN A 86 -12.04 5.72 7.01
CA ASN A 86 -13.14 4.90 6.55
C ASN A 86 -12.63 3.56 5.99
N ILE A 87 -13.45 2.51 6.14
CA ILE A 87 -13.28 1.24 5.44
C ILE A 87 -14.49 1.04 4.53
N ASP A 88 -14.26 0.69 3.26
CA ASP A 88 -15.32 0.43 2.28
C ASP A 88 -15.02 -0.85 1.47
N VAL A 89 -15.89 -1.21 0.52
CA VAL A 89 -15.72 -2.40 -0.31
C VAL A 89 -15.60 -1.98 -1.77
N GLU A 90 -14.58 -2.48 -2.47
CA GLU A 90 -14.42 -2.25 -3.92
C GLU A 90 -14.50 -0.77 -4.37
N HIS A 91 -13.99 0.15 -3.54
CA HIS A 91 -13.99 1.60 -3.81
C HIS A 91 -15.37 2.19 -4.09
N ASP A 92 -16.44 1.64 -3.49
CA ASP A 92 -17.78 2.21 -3.59
C ASP A 92 -17.94 3.53 -2.82
N LEU A 93 -16.98 3.86 -1.94
CA LEU A 93 -16.97 5.02 -1.07
C LEU A 93 -18.18 5.08 -0.12
N ASP A 94 -18.76 3.92 0.18
CA ASP A 94 -19.81 3.75 1.19
C ASP A 94 -19.19 3.13 2.45
N PRO A 95 -18.91 3.93 3.50
CA PRO A 95 -18.19 3.43 4.67
C PRO A 95 -18.97 2.35 5.41
N LEU A 96 -18.32 1.20 5.61
CA LEU A 96 -18.80 0.18 6.52
C LEU A 96 -18.90 0.74 7.95
N SER A 97 -19.96 0.36 8.65
CA SER A 97 -20.19 0.81 10.02
C SER A 97 -19.20 0.18 11.01
N SER A 98 -19.04 0.79 12.19
CA SER A 98 -18.23 0.22 13.28
C SER A 98 -18.78 -1.08 13.86
N GLU A 99 -20.00 -1.47 13.50
CA GLU A 99 -20.60 -2.76 13.85
C GLU A 99 -20.19 -3.86 12.87
N GLN A 100 -19.78 -3.48 11.66
CA GLN A 100 -19.33 -4.41 10.63
C GLN A 100 -17.82 -4.61 10.63
N ILE A 101 -17.06 -3.53 10.81
CA ILE A 101 -15.60 -3.57 10.83
C ILE A 101 -15.03 -2.44 11.69
N ARG A 102 -13.89 -2.69 12.33
CA ARG A 102 -13.18 -1.68 13.14
C ARG A 102 -11.70 -1.65 12.82
N ILE A 103 -11.12 -0.46 12.82
CA ILE A 103 -9.67 -0.29 12.85
C ILE A 103 -9.23 -0.46 14.30
N CYS A 104 -8.53 -1.56 14.59
CA CYS A 104 -7.93 -1.81 15.90
C CYS A 104 -6.58 -1.11 16.04
N GLU A 105 -5.77 -1.15 15.00
CA GLU A 105 -4.47 -0.48 14.97
C GLU A 105 -4.21 0.14 13.60
N THR A 106 -3.54 1.28 13.60
CA THR A 106 -2.85 1.86 12.43
C THR A 106 -1.44 2.20 12.88
N LEU A 107 -0.42 1.67 12.21
CA LEU A 107 0.95 1.74 12.70
C LEU A 107 1.98 1.75 11.58
N ILE A 108 3.20 2.13 11.95
CA ILE A 108 4.39 1.93 11.14
C ILE A 108 5.09 0.66 11.60
N VAL A 109 5.20 -0.29 10.67
CA VAL A 109 5.78 -1.60 10.93
C VAL A 109 7.26 -1.44 11.30
N GLN A 110 7.61 -1.94 12.48
CA GLN A 110 8.98 -1.92 12.97
C GLN A 110 9.74 -3.15 12.45
N LYS A 111 11.07 -3.02 12.37
CA LYS A 111 11.92 -4.15 11.99
C LYS A 111 11.72 -5.31 12.98
N GLY A 112 11.42 -6.49 12.45
CA GLY A 112 11.19 -7.69 13.25
C GLY A 112 9.80 -7.79 13.87
N ASP A 113 8.83 -6.95 13.47
CA ASP A 113 7.44 -7.13 13.87
C ASP A 113 6.87 -8.44 13.31
N GLU A 114 6.66 -9.42 14.18
CA GLU A 114 6.25 -10.78 13.81
C GLU A 114 4.87 -10.82 13.15
N ARG A 115 3.99 -9.83 13.44
CA ARG A 115 2.65 -9.72 12.84
C ARG A 115 2.72 -9.59 11.33
N PHE A 116 3.81 -8.99 10.84
CA PHE A 116 4.05 -8.73 9.42
C PHE A 116 5.23 -9.56 8.87
N SER A 117 5.60 -10.64 9.55
CA SER A 117 6.65 -11.55 9.07
C SER A 117 6.19 -12.44 7.91
N ASN A 118 7.12 -12.88 7.06
CA ASN A 118 6.87 -13.81 5.94
C ASN A 118 5.84 -13.32 4.92
N ILE A 119 5.72 -12.00 4.78
CA ILE A 119 4.91 -11.34 3.78
C ILE A 119 5.56 -11.53 2.41
N THR A 120 4.79 -12.06 1.45
CA THR A 120 5.25 -12.29 0.08
C THR A 120 4.48 -11.42 -0.90
N TYR A 121 5.18 -10.89 -1.90
CA TYR A 121 4.62 -10.15 -3.01
C TYR A 121 5.26 -10.66 -4.31
N ASP A 122 4.43 -11.03 -5.29
CA ASP A 122 4.87 -11.66 -6.55
C ASP A 122 5.78 -12.90 -6.37
N GLY A 123 5.55 -13.66 -5.30
CA GLY A 123 6.33 -14.87 -4.97
C GLY A 123 7.65 -14.61 -4.23
N GLU A 124 8.01 -13.35 -3.97
CA GLU A 124 9.20 -12.98 -3.21
C GLU A 124 8.85 -12.46 -1.81
N THR A 125 9.62 -12.85 -0.79
CA THR A 125 9.49 -12.28 0.55
C THR A 125 10.00 -10.84 0.56
N ILE A 126 9.19 -9.92 1.08
CA ILE A 126 9.54 -8.50 1.17
C ILE A 126 9.85 -8.09 2.62
N ASP A 127 10.71 -7.10 2.80
CA ASP A 127 10.93 -6.46 4.11
C ASP A 127 9.80 -5.44 4.38
N PRO A 128 8.95 -5.66 5.39
CA PRO A 128 7.83 -4.77 5.67
C PRO A 128 8.25 -3.54 6.50
N THR A 129 9.52 -3.40 6.90
CA THR A 129 9.97 -2.31 7.76
C THR A 129 9.65 -0.93 7.18
N GLY A 130 9.01 -0.07 7.98
CA GLY A 130 8.59 1.28 7.55
C GLY A 130 7.30 1.31 6.73
N SER A 131 6.65 0.16 6.52
CA SER A 131 5.34 0.06 5.88
C SER A 131 4.24 0.61 6.77
N TRP A 132 3.15 1.01 6.13
CA TRP A 132 1.90 1.28 6.83
C TRP A 132 1.15 -0.03 7.05
N GLY A 133 1.11 -0.47 8.30
CA GLY A 133 0.33 -1.61 8.76
C GLY A 133 -1.01 -1.16 9.36
N VAL A 134 -2.06 -1.92 9.09
CA VAL A 134 -3.39 -1.74 9.70
C VAL A 134 -3.88 -3.08 10.22
N VAL A 135 -4.49 -3.08 11.41
CA VAL A 135 -5.16 -4.24 11.98
C VAL A 135 -6.65 -3.95 12.02
N LEU A 136 -7.43 -4.76 11.31
CA LEU A 136 -8.89 -4.64 11.24
C LEU A 136 -9.54 -5.78 12.03
N LYS A 137 -10.61 -5.48 12.76
CA LYS A 137 -11.50 -6.50 13.33
C LYS A 137 -12.74 -6.62 12.45
N ILE A 138 -12.91 -7.78 11.83
CA ILE A 138 -14.13 -8.10 11.08
C ILE A 138 -15.18 -8.58 12.07
N LEU A 139 -16.32 -7.89 12.11
CA LEU A 139 -17.44 -8.18 13.02
C LEU A 139 -18.67 -8.69 12.25
N ASP A 140 -18.83 -8.26 11.00
CA ASP A 140 -19.88 -8.71 10.10
C ASP A 140 -19.64 -10.18 9.66
N PRO A 141 -20.55 -11.11 10.00
CA PRO A 141 -20.44 -12.51 9.60
C PRO A 141 -20.44 -12.71 8.08
N GLU A 142 -21.17 -11.89 7.32
CA GLU A 142 -21.21 -12.00 5.85
C GLU A 142 -19.88 -11.57 5.25
N LEU A 143 -19.30 -10.49 5.76
CA LEU A 143 -18.00 -10.00 5.32
C LEU A 143 -16.88 -11.01 5.63
N LYS A 144 -16.95 -11.65 6.81
CA LYS A 144 -16.04 -12.76 7.16
C LYS A 144 -16.26 -13.97 6.26
N ALA A 145 -17.50 -14.37 6.02
CA ALA A 145 -17.79 -15.50 5.14
C ALA A 145 -17.26 -15.27 3.71
N ALA A 146 -17.38 -14.04 3.20
CA ALA A 146 -16.82 -13.67 1.90
C ALA A 146 -15.28 -13.73 1.88
N TYR A 147 -14.61 -13.36 2.99
CA TYR A 147 -13.15 -13.53 3.13
C TYR A 147 -12.76 -15.01 3.14
N ASP A 148 -13.45 -15.81 3.96
CA ASP A 148 -13.17 -17.25 4.12
C ASP A 148 -13.42 -18.02 2.81
N ALA A 149 -14.40 -17.58 2.01
CA ALA A 149 -14.67 -18.08 0.66
C ALA A 149 -13.65 -17.58 -0.39
N GLY A 150 -12.73 -16.68 -0.02
CA GLY A 150 -11.73 -16.10 -0.91
C GLY A 150 -12.31 -15.10 -1.92
N GLU A 151 -13.51 -14.58 -1.67
CA GLU A 151 -14.13 -13.57 -2.53
C GLU A 151 -13.34 -12.26 -2.48
N TRP A 152 -12.73 -11.95 -1.34
CA TRP A 152 -11.77 -10.89 -1.16
C TRP A 152 -10.61 -11.30 -0.27
N ASP A 153 -9.41 -10.78 -0.55
CA ASP A 153 -8.17 -11.20 0.13
C ASP A 153 -7.10 -10.11 0.20
N GLY A 154 -7.50 -8.86 -0.05
CA GLY A 154 -6.57 -7.74 -0.03
C GLY A 154 -7.25 -6.43 0.32
N VAL A 155 -6.41 -5.43 0.51
CA VAL A 155 -6.83 -4.06 0.71
C VAL A 155 -6.22 -3.15 -0.35
N SER A 156 -6.91 -2.07 -0.63
CA SER A 156 -6.37 -0.93 -1.35
C SER A 156 -6.64 0.36 -0.58
N MET A 157 -6.13 1.47 -1.06
CA MET A 157 -6.35 2.77 -0.45
C MET A 157 -6.94 3.73 -1.47
N TRP A 158 -7.81 4.61 -0.99
CA TRP A 158 -8.37 5.68 -1.79
C TRP A 158 -8.12 7.05 -1.15
N GLY A 159 -7.59 7.95 -1.96
CA GLY A 159 -7.35 9.32 -1.52
C GLY A 159 -6.67 10.16 -2.57
N GLN A 160 -6.04 11.24 -2.10
CA GLN A 160 -5.34 12.17 -2.95
C GLN A 160 -3.84 12.16 -2.72
N ALA A 161 -3.02 12.36 -3.76
CA ALA A 161 -1.62 12.72 -3.61
C ALA A 161 -1.05 13.46 -4.82
N GLU A 162 0.11 14.06 -4.60
CA GLU A 162 0.96 14.67 -5.61
C GLU A 162 2.03 13.67 -6.07
N TRP A 163 2.64 13.92 -7.23
CA TRP A 163 3.70 13.07 -7.76
C TRP A 163 4.82 13.88 -8.40
N SER A 164 6.02 13.30 -8.41
CA SER A 164 7.19 13.84 -9.11
C SER A 164 7.89 12.74 -9.91
N PRO A 165 8.51 13.05 -11.07
CA PRO A 165 9.29 12.05 -11.81
C PRO A 165 10.47 11.54 -10.98
N VAL A 166 10.72 10.24 -10.98
CA VAL A 166 11.95 9.68 -10.41
C VAL A 166 13.10 9.96 -11.38
N HIS A 167 13.94 10.96 -11.09
CA HIS A 167 15.19 11.15 -11.82
C HIS A 167 16.11 9.97 -11.53
N LYS A 168 16.54 9.25 -12.58
CA LYS A 168 17.65 8.29 -12.46
C LYS A 168 18.88 9.08 -12.05
N THR A 169 19.43 8.84 -10.87
CA THR A 169 20.79 9.27 -10.55
C THR A 169 21.72 8.61 -11.56
N GLN A 170 22.37 9.41 -12.41
CA GLN A 170 23.47 8.89 -13.23
C GLN A 170 24.57 8.39 -12.27
N PRO A 171 25.13 7.19 -12.48
CA PRO A 171 26.30 6.77 -11.72
C PRO A 171 27.43 7.80 -11.91
N PRO A 172 28.30 8.01 -10.90
CA PRO A 172 29.37 8.98 -10.99
C PRO A 172 30.22 8.76 -12.24
N ASN A 173 30.37 9.81 -13.03
CA ASN A 173 31.14 9.89 -14.27
C ASN A 173 32.47 9.11 -14.14
N GLN A 174 32.60 7.97 -14.83
CA GLN A 174 33.89 7.33 -15.04
C GLN A 174 34.73 8.31 -15.87
N ARG A 175 35.69 8.96 -15.19
CA ARG A 175 36.72 9.81 -15.81
C ARG A 175 37.20 9.17 -17.11
N GLN A 176 37.12 9.92 -18.20
CA GLN A 176 37.84 9.62 -19.45
C GLN A 176 39.30 9.31 -19.11
N MET A 177 39.69 8.05 -19.15
CA MET A 177 41.09 7.69 -19.32
C MET A 177 41.39 7.77 -20.82
N SER A 178 41.85 8.95 -21.23
CA SER A 178 42.45 9.16 -22.54
C SER A 178 43.74 8.35 -22.64
N TRP A 179 43.72 7.23 -23.37
CA TRP A 179 44.94 6.59 -23.82
C TRP A 179 45.45 7.35 -25.05
N THR A 180 46.42 8.23 -24.86
CA THR A 180 47.24 8.74 -25.97
C THR A 180 48.16 7.62 -26.43
N LYS A 181 47.87 7.05 -27.62
CA LYS A 181 48.84 6.27 -28.38
C LYS A 181 49.98 7.21 -28.78
N LYS A 182 51.20 6.97 -28.27
CA LYS A 182 52.42 7.49 -28.89
C LYS A 182 52.83 6.54 -30.01
N HIS A 183 53.11 7.13 -31.17
CA HIS A 183 53.81 6.53 -32.30
C HIS A 183 55.28 6.27 -31.94
#